data_AF-A0A949QEN0-F1
#
_entry.id   AF-A0A949QEN0-F1
#
_cell.length_a   1.000
_cell.length_b   1.000
_cell.length_c   1.000
_cell.angle_alpha   90.00
_cell.angle_beta   90.00
_cell.angle_gamma   90.00
#
_symmetry.space_group_name_H-M   'P 1'
#
loop_
_entity.id
_entity.type
_entity.pdbx_description
1 polymer ?
#
loop_
_entity_poly.entity_id
_entity_poly.type
_entity_poly.pdbx_seq_one_letter_code
_entity_poly.pdbx_strand_id
1 'polypeptide(L)'
;MEREDAYKFFVPQRARWERIKHQKQEVGSELMKAFAELEEKNLGSLEGVLKPIDFNKTFGKNNKRITDADMVELIAHFDKVVLTDDNLEFPDLLGSAYEYLIKYFADSAGKKGGEFYTPRQ
;
A
#
# COMPACT_ATOMS: atom_id res chain seq x y z
N MET A 1 13.02 1.28 27.92
CA MET A 1 12.63 -0.14 27.76
C MET A 1 12.38 -0.31 26.27
N GLU A 2 13.38 -0.87 25.59
CA GLU A 2 13.46 -0.97 24.14
C GLU A 2 12.29 -1.82 23.61
N ARG A 3 11.59 -1.35 22.57
CA ARG A 3 10.62 -2.18 21.84
C ARG A 3 11.42 -3.07 20.90
N GLU A 4 11.73 -4.27 21.37
CA GLU A 4 12.34 -5.34 20.61
C GLU A 4 11.44 -5.69 19.40
N ASP A 5 11.91 -5.36 18.19
CA ASP A 5 11.58 -5.93 16.86
C ASP A 5 10.11 -6.25 16.48
N ALA A 6 9.10 -5.67 17.14
CA ALA A 6 7.68 -5.95 16.87
C ALA A 6 7.16 -5.54 15.46
N TYR A 7 7.98 -4.88 14.64
CA TYR A 7 7.60 -4.35 13.32
C TYR A 7 8.40 -4.93 12.15
N LYS A 8 9.20 -5.98 12.38
CA LYS A 8 10.07 -6.55 11.34
C LYS A 8 9.31 -7.59 10.52
N PHE A 9 8.72 -7.15 9.41
CA PHE A 9 8.06 -8.05 8.47
C PHE A 9 9.08 -8.79 7.59
N PHE A 10 8.85 -10.08 7.36
CA PHE A 10 9.55 -10.80 6.30
C PHE A 10 8.94 -10.47 4.94
N VAL A 11 9.73 -9.93 4.01
CA VAL A 11 9.29 -9.63 2.65
C VAL A 11 9.71 -10.76 1.68
N PRO A 12 8.78 -11.61 1.23
CA PRO A 12 9.07 -12.69 0.30
C PRO A 12 9.53 -12.14 -1.05
N GLN A 13 10.28 -12.94 -1.83
CA GLN A 13 10.88 -12.48 -3.09
C GLN A 13 9.86 -11.89 -4.07
N ARG A 14 8.64 -12.44 -4.13
CA ARG A 14 7.55 -11.93 -4.98
C ARG A 14 7.10 -10.52 -4.58
N ALA A 15 7.15 -10.19 -3.30
CA ALA A 15 6.68 -8.90 -2.76
C ALA A 15 7.77 -7.84 -2.66
N ARG A 16 9.01 -8.13 -3.07
CA ARG A 16 10.10 -7.14 -3.05
C ARG A 16 9.92 -6.12 -4.17
N TRP A 17 10.18 -4.85 -3.86
CA TRP A 17 10.05 -3.74 -4.82
C TRP A 17 10.78 -3.98 -6.14
N GLU A 18 12.02 -4.49 -6.08
CA GLU A 18 12.82 -4.85 -7.26
C GLU A 18 12.13 -5.85 -8.20
N ARG A 19 11.24 -6.71 -7.68
CA ARG A 19 10.42 -7.61 -8.52
C ARG A 19 9.23 -6.86 -9.11
N ILE A 20 8.52 -6.09 -8.28
CA ILE A 20 7.28 -5.41 -8.65
C ILE A 20 7.52 -4.34 -9.71
N LYS A 21 8.59 -3.54 -9.60
CA LYS A 21 8.88 -2.43 -10.52
C LYS A 21 9.08 -2.83 -11.97
N HIS A 22 9.36 -4.10 -12.23
CA HIS A 22 9.57 -4.64 -13.57
C HIS A 22 8.32 -5.28 -14.18
N GLN A 23 7.22 -5.37 -13.43
CA GLN A 23 5.96 -5.94 -13.91
C GLN A 23 5.29 -4.99 -14.92
N LYS A 24 4.86 -5.51 -16.07
CA LYS A 24 4.26 -4.71 -17.16
C LYS A 24 2.87 -5.17 -17.60
N GLN A 25 2.46 -6.37 -17.21
CA GLN A 25 1.19 -6.99 -17.62
C GLN A 25 0.59 -7.71 -16.42
N GLU A 26 -0.73 -7.82 -16.35
CA GLU A 26 -1.42 -8.44 -15.20
C GLU A 26 -0.93 -7.88 -13.86
N VAL A 27 -0.66 -6.57 -13.83
CA VAL A 27 0.04 -5.91 -12.72
C VAL A 27 -0.78 -6.04 -11.45
N GLY A 28 -2.09 -5.81 -11.54
CA GLY A 28 -3.02 -5.99 -10.44
C GLY A 28 -2.99 -7.41 -9.87
N SER A 29 -3.01 -8.42 -10.73
CA SER A 29 -2.96 -9.83 -10.32
C SER A 29 -1.64 -10.20 -9.64
N GLU A 30 -0.50 -9.71 -10.14
CA GLU A 30 0.80 -9.97 -9.49
C GLU A 30 0.94 -9.22 -8.16
N LEU A 31 0.41 -8.00 -8.03
CA LEU A 31 0.35 -7.29 -6.76
C LEU A 31 -0.50 -8.05 -5.73
N MET A 32 -1.66 -8.58 -6.14
CA MET A 32 -2.50 -9.40 -5.25
C MET A 32 -1.77 -10.67 -4.78
N LYS A 33 -1.04 -11.35 -5.67
CA LYS A 33 -0.23 -12.52 -5.30
C LYS A 33 0.91 -12.12 -4.34
N ALA A 34 1.56 -10.99 -4.58
CA ALA A 34 2.59 -10.46 -3.68
C ALA A 34 2.02 -10.13 -2.29
N PHE A 35 0.84 -9.52 -2.23
CA PHE A 35 0.14 -9.18 -0.99
C PHE A 35 -0.26 -10.43 -0.22
N ALA A 36 -0.82 -11.44 -0.90
CA ALA A 36 -1.16 -12.72 -0.29
C ALA A 36 0.07 -13.42 0.31
N GLU A 37 1.19 -13.47 -0.41
CA GLU A 37 2.42 -14.10 0.08
C GLU A 37 3.05 -13.31 1.23
N LEU A 38 3.01 -11.97 1.17
CA LEU A 38 3.48 -11.10 2.27
C LEU A 38 2.65 -11.33 3.54
N GLU A 39 1.33 -11.41 3.41
CA GLU A 39 0.44 -11.69 4.54
C GLU A 39 0.71 -13.09 5.13
N GLU A 40 0.81 -14.12 4.29
CA GLU A 40 1.05 -15.51 4.73
C GLU A 40 2.37 -15.71 5.48
N LYS A 41 3.39 -14.90 5.17
CA LYS A 41 4.67 -14.95 5.88
C LYS A 41 4.67 -14.14 7.18
N ASN A 42 3.62 -13.37 7.45
CA ASN A 42 3.53 -12.46 8.58
C ASN A 42 2.14 -12.52 9.27
N LEU A 43 1.54 -13.72 9.37
CA LEU A 43 0.18 -13.91 9.87
C LEU A 43 -0.05 -13.32 11.27
N GLY A 44 0.96 -13.31 12.15
CA GLY A 44 0.83 -12.75 13.49
C GLY A 44 0.54 -11.24 13.54
N SER A 45 0.66 -10.53 12.41
CA SER A 45 0.43 -9.08 12.35
C SER A 45 -0.36 -8.61 11.12
N LEU A 46 -0.37 -9.38 10.04
CA LEU A 46 -1.02 -8.99 8.77
C LEU A 46 -2.26 -9.82 8.41
N GLU A 47 -2.66 -10.80 9.24
CA GLU A 47 -3.81 -11.67 8.93
C GLU A 47 -5.08 -10.84 8.63
N GLY A 48 -5.63 -11.04 7.42
CA GLY A 48 -6.84 -10.35 6.95
C GLY A 48 -6.63 -8.90 6.51
N VAL A 49 -5.40 -8.39 6.46
CA VAL A 49 -5.11 -6.99 6.13
C VAL A 49 -4.91 -6.76 4.63
N LEU A 50 -4.15 -7.63 3.95
CA LEU A 50 -3.70 -7.39 2.57
C LEU A 50 -4.52 -8.17 1.53
N LYS A 51 -4.89 -9.43 1.84
CA LYS A 51 -5.68 -10.29 0.94
C LYS A 51 -7.02 -9.71 0.48
N PRO A 52 -7.74 -8.87 1.26
CA PRO A 52 -8.99 -8.25 0.78
C PRO A 52 -8.81 -7.20 -0.33
N ILE A 53 -7.58 -6.74 -0.60
CA ILE A 53 -7.31 -5.70 -1.59
C ILE A 53 -7.36 -6.30 -3.00
N ASP A 54 -8.31 -5.83 -3.81
CA ASP A 54 -8.49 -6.23 -5.21
C ASP A 54 -8.15 -5.08 -6.16
N PHE A 55 -6.98 -5.17 -6.79
CA PHE A 55 -6.50 -4.19 -7.78
C PHE A 55 -7.24 -4.24 -9.12
N ASN A 56 -7.97 -5.33 -9.40
CA ASN A 56 -8.74 -5.51 -10.63
C ASN A 56 -10.20 -5.11 -10.47
N LYS A 57 -10.58 -4.62 -9.27
CA LYS A 57 -11.94 -4.20 -8.96
C LYS A 57 -12.42 -3.10 -9.91
N THR A 58 -13.60 -3.29 -10.47
CA THR A 58 -14.28 -2.26 -11.26
C THR A 58 -15.08 -1.32 -10.36
N PHE A 59 -15.17 -0.04 -10.72
CA PHE A 59 -15.89 1.00 -9.99
C PHE A 59 -16.70 1.91 -10.92
N GLY A 60 -17.71 2.56 -10.33
CA GLY A 60 -18.64 3.45 -11.05
C GLY A 60 -19.61 2.70 -11.97
N LYS A 61 -20.51 3.45 -12.61
CA LYS A 61 -21.58 2.89 -13.47
C LYS A 61 -21.08 2.34 -14.81
N ASN A 62 -19.84 2.66 -15.21
CA ASN A 62 -19.27 2.29 -16.50
C ASN A 62 -18.22 1.17 -16.39
N ASN A 63 -18.20 0.42 -15.29
CA ASN A 63 -17.20 -0.64 -15.02
C ASN A 63 -15.76 -0.17 -15.27
N LYS A 64 -15.43 1.07 -14.84
CA LYS A 64 -14.05 1.56 -14.93
C LYS A 64 -13.16 0.71 -14.03
N ARG A 65 -11.91 0.53 -14.41
CA ARG A 65 -10.89 -0.13 -13.60
C ARG A 65 -9.57 0.61 -13.73
N ILE A 66 -8.69 0.42 -12.76
CA ILE A 66 -7.29 0.81 -12.88
C ILE A 66 -6.67 -0.14 -13.91
N THR A 67 -6.08 0.39 -14.97
CA THR A 67 -5.45 -0.42 -16.02
C THR A 67 -4.01 -0.78 -15.66
N ASP A 68 -3.44 -1.79 -16.32
CA ASP A 68 -2.01 -2.09 -16.16
C ASP A 68 -1.14 -0.88 -16.49
N ALA A 69 -1.53 -0.06 -17.47
CA ALA A 69 -0.81 1.16 -17.82
C ALA A 69 -0.80 2.18 -16.68
N ASP A 70 -1.96 2.41 -16.05
CA ASP A 70 -2.08 3.31 -14.89
C ASP A 70 -1.21 2.82 -13.71
N MET A 71 -1.21 1.51 -13.45
CA MET A 71 -0.40 0.92 -12.38
C MET A 71 1.09 1.00 -12.67
N VAL A 72 1.51 0.75 -13.92
CA VAL A 72 2.91 0.88 -14.35
C VAL A 72 3.37 2.33 -14.19
N GLU A 73 2.55 3.30 -14.59
CA GLU A 73 2.87 4.71 -14.42
C GLU A 73 3.02 5.09 -12.94
N LEU A 74 2.12 4.61 -12.08
CA LEU A 74 2.18 4.84 -10.63
C LEU A 74 3.44 4.23 -10.02
N ILE A 75 3.74 2.97 -10.35
CA ILE A 75 4.95 2.28 -9.88
C ILE A 75 6.20 3.01 -10.35
N ALA A 76 6.25 3.42 -11.62
CA ALA A 76 7.37 4.18 -12.17
C ALA A 76 7.50 5.58 -11.54
N HIS A 77 6.41 6.17 -11.05
CA HIS A 77 6.46 7.42 -10.31
C HIS A 77 7.15 7.22 -8.95
N PHE A 78 6.77 6.19 -8.20
CA PHE A 78 7.40 5.86 -6.92
C PHE A 78 8.85 5.41 -7.07
N ASP A 79 9.22 4.73 -8.16
CA ASP A 79 10.60 4.28 -8.40
C ASP A 79 11.61 5.43 -8.60
N LYS A 80 11.14 6.65 -8.85
CA LYS A 80 12.00 7.85 -8.95
C LYS A 80 12.53 8.32 -7.61
N VAL A 81 11.96 7.85 -6.50
CA VAL A 81 12.30 8.27 -5.14
C VAL A 81 12.74 7.06 -4.34
N VAL A 82 13.90 7.15 -3.68
CA VAL A 82 14.33 6.10 -2.77
C VAL A 82 13.61 6.30 -1.44
N LEU A 83 12.68 5.40 -1.12
CA LEU A 83 11.82 5.48 0.07
C LEU A 83 12.39 4.68 1.25
N THR A 84 13.69 4.81 1.50
CA THR A 84 14.39 4.22 2.65
C THR A 84 14.68 5.30 3.69
N ASP A 85 14.70 4.95 4.97
CA ASP A 85 14.89 5.91 6.07
C ASP A 85 16.09 6.86 5.88
N ASP A 86 17.21 6.37 5.34
CA ASP A 86 18.43 7.16 5.07
C ASP A 86 18.26 8.24 3.98
N ASN A 87 17.21 8.16 3.18
CA ASN A 87 16.91 9.08 2.07
C ASN A 87 15.65 9.94 2.35
N LEU A 88 15.05 9.81 3.54
CA LEU A 88 13.92 10.62 3.97
C LEU A 88 14.41 11.74 4.89
N GLU A 89 13.72 12.88 4.88
CA GLU A 89 14.07 14.03 5.72
C GLU A 89 14.01 13.68 7.23
N PHE A 90 13.15 12.73 7.58
CA PHE A 90 13.05 12.14 8.91
C PHE A 90 12.48 10.71 8.82
N PRO A 91 12.81 9.81 9.78
CA PRO A 91 12.45 8.39 9.72
C PRO A 91 10.94 8.10 9.57
N ASP A 92 10.08 8.96 10.11
CA ASP A 92 8.62 8.76 10.11
C ASP A 92 7.88 9.37 8.91
N LEU A 93 8.59 9.94 7.92
CA LEU A 93 7.99 10.70 6.82
C LEU A 93 6.96 9.89 6.02
N LEU A 94 7.22 8.61 5.75
CA LEU A 94 6.26 7.73 5.07
C LEU A 94 5.00 7.50 5.89
N GLY A 95 5.14 7.36 7.21
CA GLY A 95 4.01 7.24 8.13
C GLY A 95 3.15 8.50 8.12
N SER A 96 3.78 9.69 8.24
CA SER A 96 3.08 10.97 8.18
C SER A 96 2.40 11.21 6.83
N ALA A 97 3.05 10.85 5.71
CA ALA A 97 2.46 10.95 4.38
C ALA A 97 1.24 10.02 4.23
N TYR A 98 1.32 8.78 4.75
CA TYR A 98 0.21 7.84 4.75
C TYR A 98 -0.98 8.34 5.57
N GLU A 99 -0.75 8.88 6.77
CA GLU A 99 -1.81 9.50 7.60
C GLU A 99 -2.45 10.71 6.90
N TYR A 100 -1.65 11.54 6.23
CA TYR A 100 -2.17 12.64 5.41
C TYR A 100 -3.11 12.13 4.33
N LEU A 101 -2.76 11.04 3.63
CA LEU A 101 -3.61 10.45 2.59
C LEU A 101 -4.94 9.95 3.18
N ILE A 102 -4.92 9.28 4.34
CA ILE A 102 -6.15 8.85 5.02
C ILE A 102 -7.04 10.06 5.30
N LYS A 103 -6.48 11.12 5.89
CA LYS A 103 -7.22 12.35 6.20
C LYS A 103 -7.78 13.01 4.94
N TYR A 104 -6.95 13.19 3.91
CA TYR A 104 -7.34 13.80 2.65
C TYR A 104 -8.51 13.05 2.00
N PHE A 105 -8.44 11.71 1.96
CA PHE A 105 -9.53 10.92 1.40
C PHE A 105 -10.80 10.95 2.26
N ALA A 106 -10.67 10.93 3.59
CA ALA A 106 -11.81 11.08 4.50
C ALA A 106 -12.53 12.42 4.31
N ASP A 107 -11.79 13.52 4.20
CA ASP A 107 -12.34 14.86 3.95
C ASP A 107 -12.99 14.95 2.55
N SER A 108 -12.40 14.31 1.54
CA SER A 108 -12.90 14.31 0.16
C SER A 108 -14.15 13.44 -0.07
N ALA A 109 -14.36 12.39 0.73
CA ALA A 109 -15.47 11.44 0.56
C ALA A 109 -16.83 12.03 0.99
N GLY A 110 -16.84 13.16 1.70
CA GLY A 110 -18.03 13.84 2.18
C GLY A 110 -18.70 13.15 3.39
N LYS A 111 -19.43 13.93 4.18
CA LYS A 111 -20.10 13.46 5.42
C LYS A 111 -21.31 12.57 5.09
N LYS A 112 -21.12 11.26 4.92
CA LYS A 112 -22.20 10.26 5.02
C LYS A 112 -21.76 9.06 5.87
N GLY A 113 -21.91 9.23 7.19
CA GLY A 113 -22.15 8.17 8.20
C GLY A 113 -21.24 6.93 8.21
N GLY A 114 -20.10 7.02 8.90
CA GLY A 114 -19.22 5.88 9.26
C GLY A 114 -17.99 6.37 10.04
N GLU A 115 -17.33 5.50 10.80
CA GLU A 115 -16.26 5.84 11.75
C GLU A 115 -15.22 6.81 11.17
N PHE A 116 -15.06 7.95 11.85
CA PHE A 116 -14.20 9.05 11.42
C PHE A 116 -12.77 8.84 11.92
N TYR A 117 -11.79 9.25 11.12
CA TYR A 117 -10.40 9.35 11.56
C TYR A 117 -10.31 10.28 12.79
N THR A 118 -9.81 9.75 13.90
CA THR A 118 -9.52 10.53 15.11
C THR A 118 -8.08 11.04 15.01
N PRO A 119 -7.85 12.37 14.93
CA PRO A 119 -6.50 12.92 14.88
C PRO A 119 -5.71 12.54 16.13
N ARG A 120 -4.43 12.19 15.96
CA ARG A 120 -3.51 12.07 17.11
C ARG A 120 -3.09 13.47 17.53
N GLN A 121 -3.29 13.80 18.80
CA GLN A 121 -2.78 15.02 19.43
C GLN A 121 -1.27 14.92 19.66
#